data_AF-A0A7V1I0V3-F1
#
_entry.id   AF-A0A7V1I0V3-F1
#
_cell.length_a   1.000
_cell.length_b   1.000
_cell.length_c   1.000
_cell.angle_alpha   90.00
_cell.angle_beta   90.00
_cell.angle_gamma   90.00
#
_symmetry.space_group_name_H-M   'P 1'
#
loop_
_entity.id
_entity.type
_entity.pdbx_description
1 polymer ?
#
loop_
_entity_poly.entity_id
_entity_poly.type
_entity_poly.pdbx_seq_one_letter_code
_entity_poly.pdbx_strand_id
1 'polypeptide(L)' 'KGKRQVIRSVKDKVKKRFNISIAEVGNHDIVQTASLGMCVAASDSSHADSQIQKAVNFISAQADVTSISFDLINIKE' A
#
# COMPACT_ATOMS: atom_id res chain seq x y z
N LYS A 1 0.12 5.21 21.80
CA LYS A 1 -0.47 3.88 21.45
C LYS A 1 -1.36 3.89 20.19
N GLY A 2 -1.81 5.04 19.66
CA GLY A 2 -2.76 5.09 18.53
C GLY A 2 -2.20 4.72 17.14
N LYS A 3 -1.03 5.26 16.74
CA LYS A 3 -0.46 5.08 15.38
C LYS A 3 -0.42 3.62 14.92
N ARG A 4 0.17 2.74 15.74
CA ARG A 4 0.36 1.32 15.38
C ARG A 4 -0.97 0.58 15.16
N GLN A 5 -2.02 0.95 15.91
CA GLN A 5 -3.33 0.32 15.77
C GLN A 5 -4.03 0.75 14.47
N VAL A 6 -3.92 2.03 14.11
CA VAL A 6 -4.46 2.56 12.85
C VAL A 6 -3.75 1.92 11.65
N ILE A 7 -2.41 1.93 11.63
CA ILE A 7 -1.61 1.34 10.55
C ILE A 7 -1.91 -0.15 10.40
N ARG A 8 -1.99 -0.89 11.52
CA ARG A 8 -2.35 -2.30 11.50
C ARG A 8 -3.74 -2.51 10.89
N SER A 9 -4.73 -1.73 11.30
CA SER A 9 -6.09 -1.80 10.76
C SER A 9 -6.13 -1.56 9.25
N VAL A 10 -5.39 -0.55 8.76
CA VAL A 10 -5.29 -0.27 7.32
C VAL A 10 -4.63 -1.43 6.58
N LYS A 11 -3.47 -1.91 7.04
CA LYS A 11 -2.77 -3.05 6.43
C LYS A 11 -3.63 -4.30 6.39
N ASP A 12 -4.32 -4.63 7.49
CA ASP A 12 -5.19 -5.81 7.59
C ASP A 12 -6.36 -5.71 6.62
N LYS A 13 -7.00 -4.53 6.48
CA LYS A 13 -8.07 -4.30 5.51
C LYS A 13 -7.58 -4.41 4.07
N VAL A 14 -6.41 -3.86 3.75
CA VAL A 14 -5.80 -3.93 2.40
C VAL A 14 -5.52 -5.38 2.04
N LYS A 15 -4.82 -6.14 2.91
CA LYS A 15 -4.51 -7.56 2.69
C LYS A 15 -5.76 -8.42 2.52
N LYS A 16 -6.85 -8.10 3.23
CA LYS A 16 -8.11 -8.84 3.13
C LYS A 16 -8.87 -8.55 1.83
N ARG A 17 -8.75 -7.34 1.30
CA ARG A 17 -9.52 -6.87 0.14
C ARG A 17 -8.80 -7.06 -1.20
N PHE A 18 -7.48 -6.99 -1.19
CA PHE A 18 -6.64 -7.02 -2.38
C PHE A 18 -5.56 -8.09 -2.22
N ASN A 19 -5.20 -8.75 -3.33
CA ASN A 19 -4.09 -9.70 -3.35
C ASN A 19 -2.74 -8.96 -3.41
N ILE A 20 -2.45 -8.17 -2.38
CA ILE A 20 -1.30 -7.26 -2.31
C ILE A 20 -0.57 -7.50 -0.99
N SER A 21 0.76 -7.60 -1.07
CA SER A 21 1.62 -7.55 0.11
C SER A 21 1.81 -6.10 0.53
N ILE A 22 1.61 -5.78 1.81
CA ILE A 22 1.77 -4.42 2.36
C ILE A 22 2.53 -4.44 3.69
N ALA A 23 3.45 -3.50 3.85
CA ALA A 23 4.28 -3.32 5.04
C ALA A 23 4.49 -1.83 5.35
N GLU A 24 4.85 -1.53 6.61
CA GLU A 24 5.39 -0.21 6.97
C GLU A 24 6.89 -0.27 6.72
N VAL A 25 7.42 0.68 5.94
CA VAL A 25 8.80 0.66 5.43
C VAL A 25 9.64 1.87 5.87
N GLY A 26 9.05 2.83 6.58
CA GLY A 26 9.75 4.04 7.00
C GLY A 26 8.93 4.95 7.91
N ASN A 27 9.57 6.05 8.32
CA ASN A 27 8.99 7.08 9.21
C ASN A 27 8.49 6.50 10.54
N HIS A 28 9.17 5.48 11.07
CA HIS A 28 8.78 4.81 12.32
C HIS A 28 8.79 5.76 13.53
N ASP A 29 9.66 6.77 13.52
CA ASP A 29 9.82 7.76 14.61
C ASP A 29 8.79 8.90 14.57
N ILE A 30 8.08 9.08 13.44
CA ILE A 30 7.08 10.15 13.29
C ILE A 30 5.70 9.61 13.65
N VAL A 31 5.07 10.11 14.71
CA VAL A 31 3.82 9.53 15.23
C VAL A 31 2.61 9.72 14.30
N GLN A 32 2.61 10.78 13.49
CA GLN A 32 1.48 11.15 12.62
C GLN A 32 1.66 10.73 11.16
N THR A 33 2.79 10.12 10.82
CA THR A 33 3.14 9.79 9.43
C THR A 33 3.61 8.36 9.35
N ALA A 34 3.23 7.64 8.30
CA ALA A 34 3.66 6.29 8.04
C ALA A 34 3.99 6.12 6.57
N SER A 35 5.09 5.46 6.28
CA SER A 35 5.47 5.09 4.91
C SER A 35 5.11 3.63 4.71
N LEU A 36 4.23 3.37 3.73
CA LEU A 36 3.75 2.03 3.42
C LEU A 36 4.35 1.56 2.09
N GLY A 37 4.96 0.38 2.08
CA GLY A 37 5.38 -0.32 0.87
C GLY A 37 4.35 -1.34 0.47
N MET A 38 4.05 -1.43 -0.82
CA MET A 38 3.12 -2.40 -1.39
C MET A 38 3.76 -3.14 -2.57
N CYS A 39 3.43 -4.41 -2.73
CA CYS A 39 3.88 -5.23 -3.86
C CYS A 39 2.76 -6.15 -4.34
N VAL A 40 2.63 -6.28 -5.66
CA VAL A 40 1.71 -7.18 -6.34
C VAL A 40 2.47 -7.92 -7.44
N ALA A 41 2.21 -9.21 -7.59
CA ALA A 41 2.65 -9.98 -8.74
C ALA A 41 1.42 -10.30 -9.59
N ALA A 42 1.50 -10.03 -10.89
CA ALA A 42 0.43 -10.31 -11.84
C ALA A 42 1.00 -10.74 -13.19
N SER A 43 0.22 -11.48 -13.97
CA SER A 43 0.57 -11.89 -15.33
C SER A 43 0.50 -10.75 -16.36
N ASP A 44 -0.23 -9.69 -16.02
CA ASP A 44 -0.47 -8.53 -16.88
C ASP A 44 -0.25 -7.24 -16.09
N SER A 45 0.39 -6.26 -16.73
CA SER A 45 0.73 -4.97 -16.11
C SER A 45 -0.50 -4.13 -15.80
N SER A 46 -1.54 -4.17 -16.65
CA SER A 46 -2.78 -3.43 -16.39
C SER A 46 -3.54 -4.01 -15.20
N HIS A 47 -3.48 -5.33 -15.00
CA HIS A 47 -4.02 -5.95 -13.79
C HIS A 47 -3.26 -5.51 -12.53
N ALA A 48 -1.92 -5.52 -12.56
CA ALA A 48 -1.09 -5.06 -11.44
C ALA A 48 -1.38 -3.60 -11.08
N ASP A 49 -1.37 -2.71 -12.06
CA ASP A 49 -1.65 -1.29 -11.87
C ASP A 49 -3.06 -1.07 -11.30
N SER A 50 -4.08 -1.73 -11.87
CA SER A 50 -5.46 -1.63 -11.37
C SER A 50 -5.59 -2.06 -9.90
N GLN A 51 -4.89 -3.12 -9.48
CA GLN A 51 -4.90 -3.55 -8.08
C GLN A 51 -4.25 -2.51 -7.16
N ILE A 52 -3.07 -2.01 -7.55
CA ILE A 52 -2.36 -0.98 -6.79
C ILE A 52 -3.21 0.29 -6.66
N GLN A 53 -3.76 0.80 -7.77
CA GLN A 53 -4.59 2.01 -7.77
C GLN A 53 -5.81 1.86 -6.86
N LYS A 54 -6.48 0.70 -6.87
CA LYS A 54 -7.62 0.43 -5.97
C LYS A 54 -7.21 0.42 -4.50
N ALA A 55 -6.04 -0.15 -4.18
CA ALA A 55 -5.53 -0.15 -2.81
C ALA A 55 -5.17 1.26 -2.35
N VAL A 56 -4.55 2.06 -3.21
CA VAL A 56 -4.20 3.46 -2.93
C VAL A 56 -5.45 4.28 -2.69
N ASN A 57 -6.44 4.21 -3.58
CA ASN A 57 -7.72 4.90 -3.42
C ASN A 57 -8.43 4.50 -2.12
N PHE A 58 -8.35 3.22 -1.74
CA PHE A 58 -8.91 2.74 -0.48
C PHE A 58 -8.20 3.31 0.75
N ILE A 59 -6.88 3.50 0.69
CA ILE A 59 -6.09 4.12 1.76
C ILE A 59 -6.38 5.63 1.81
N SER A 60 -6.39 6.32 0.67
CA SER A 60 -6.66 7.76 0.56
C SER A 60 -8.05 8.15 1.08
N ALA A 61 -9.02 7.23 1.05
CA ALA A 61 -10.34 7.46 1.64
C ALA A 61 -10.36 7.44 3.18
N GLN A 62 -9.29 6.98 3.83
CA GLN A 62 -9.19 6.82 5.29
C GLN A 62 -8.12 7.71 5.93
N ALA A 63 -7.16 8.22 5.14
CA ALA A 63 -6.04 9.02 5.61
C ALA A 63 -5.53 9.94 4.50
N ASP A 64 -4.92 11.06 4.90
CA ASP A 64 -4.23 11.94 3.97
C ASP A 64 -3.00 11.25 3.39
N VAL A 65 -2.87 11.29 2.07
CA VAL A 65 -1.73 10.72 1.34
C VAL A 65 -0.89 11.84 0.77
N THR A 66 0.33 11.99 1.30
CA THR A 66 1.23 13.10 0.93
C THR A 66 2.00 12.82 -0.36
N SER A 67 2.40 11.58 -0.58
CA SER A 67 3.20 11.20 -1.74
C SER A 67 2.97 9.74 -2.07
N ILE A 68 3.03 9.43 -3.36
CA ILE A 68 2.83 8.11 -3.92
C ILE A 68 3.89 7.92 -5.01
N SER A 69 4.56 6.77 -4.99
CA SER A 69 5.52 6.38 -6.02
C SER A 69 5.27 4.92 -6.37
N PHE A 70 5.34 4.59 -7.66
CA PHE A 70 5.14 3.24 -8.18
C PHE A 70 6.21 2.93 -9.21
N ASP A 71 6.75 1.72 -9.12
CA ASP A 71 7.61 1.15 -10.14
C ASP A 71 6.98 -0.15 -10.64
N LEU A 72 6.89 -0.30 -11.97
CA LEU A 72 6.44 -1.53 -12.63
C LEU A 72 7.66 -2.26 -13.19
N ILE A 73 7.92 -3.45 -12.68
CA ILE A 73 9.00 -4.31 -13.15
C ILE A 73 8.37 -5.41 -14.00
N ASN A 74 8.60 -5.35 -15.31
CA ASN A 74 8.17 -6.41 -16.22
C ASN A 74 9.21 -7.52 -16.25
N ILE A 75 8.88 -8.67 -15.69
CA ILE A 75 9.72 -9.86 -15.72
C ILE A 75 9.41 -10.59 -17.03
N LYS A 76 9.87 -10.05 -18.15
CA LYS A 76 9.96 -10.76 -19.42
C LYS A 76 11.44 -10.95 -19.73
N GLU A 77 11.83 -12.21 -19.99
CA GLU A 77 13.15 -12.56 -20.53
C GLU A 77 13.38 -11.90 -21.90
#